data_AF-A0A933DIG3-F1
#
_entry.id   AF-A0A933DIG3-F1
#
_cell.length_a   1.000
_cell.length_b   1.000
_cell.length_c   1.000
_cell.angle_alpha   90.00
_cell.angle_beta   90.00
_cell.angle_gamma   90.00
#
_symmetry.space_group_name_H-M   'P 1'
#
loop_
_entity.id
_entity.type
_entity.pdbx_description
1 polymer ?
#
loop_
_entity_poly.entity_id
_entity_poly.type
_entity_poly.pdbx_seq_one_letter_code
_entity_poly.pdbx_strand_id
1 'polypeptide(L)'
;HPLHAILDPAIAPKTIEEKLLYLADKMVKYEVIGVDGRFRLWNDEHLPVEEQEILDAAYPKVKELEKEVLGMIGMEPEEFVRTFKKA
;
A
#
# COMPACT_ATOMS: atom_id res chain seq x y z
N HIS A 1 -0.43 -4.12 10.85
CA HIS A 1 -0.92 -3.09 9.92
C HIS A 1 -2.33 -3.51 9.51
N PRO A 2 -3.35 -2.65 9.58
CA PRO A 2 -4.73 -3.06 9.35
C PRO A 2 -5.00 -3.23 7.84
N LEU A 3 -4.35 -4.21 7.20
CA LEU A 3 -4.60 -4.59 5.80
C LEU A 3 -6.07 -4.97 5.58
N HIS A 4 -6.67 -5.61 6.58
CA HIS A 4 -8.10 -5.92 6.58
C HIS A 4 -8.99 -4.67 6.44
N ALA A 5 -8.51 -3.47 6.81
CA ALA A 5 -9.34 -2.27 6.73
C ALA A 5 -9.75 -1.96 5.28
N ILE A 6 -8.88 -2.18 4.29
CA ILE A 6 -9.26 -1.95 2.89
C ILE A 6 -10.23 -3.02 2.33
N LEU A 7 -10.42 -4.11 3.07
CA LEU A 7 -11.35 -5.20 2.73
C LEU A 7 -12.73 -5.02 3.36
N ASP A 8 -12.83 -4.31 4.47
CA ASP A 8 -14.08 -4.05 5.18
C ASP A 8 -14.66 -2.67 4.84
N PRO A 9 -15.80 -2.57 4.12
CA PRO A 9 -16.41 -1.29 3.75
C PRO A 9 -16.78 -0.38 4.93
N ALA A 10 -16.97 -0.93 6.13
CA ALA A 10 -17.28 -0.15 7.32
C ALA A 10 -16.11 0.75 7.74
N ILE A 11 -14.89 0.22 7.63
CA ILE A 11 -13.64 0.84 8.12
C ILE A 11 -12.62 1.16 7.02
N ALA A 12 -12.93 0.85 5.76
CA ALA A 12 -12.10 1.22 4.62
C ALA A 12 -11.93 2.75 4.52
N PRO A 13 -10.76 3.23 4.06
CA PRO A 13 -10.53 4.66 3.90
C PRO A 13 -11.46 5.24 2.84
N LYS A 14 -12.19 6.31 3.19
CA LYS A 14 -13.22 6.95 2.35
C LYS A 14 -12.77 8.32 1.88
N THR A 15 -12.21 9.14 2.78
CA THR A 15 -11.73 10.48 2.42
C THR A 15 -10.31 10.43 1.86
N ILE A 16 -9.89 11.51 1.20
CA ILE A 16 -8.53 11.62 0.65
C ILE A 16 -7.48 11.57 1.77
N GLU A 17 -7.75 12.18 2.90
CA GLU A 17 -6.86 12.18 4.06
C GLU A 17 -6.69 10.76 4.63
N GLU A 18 -7.79 10.00 4.75
CA GLU A 18 -7.76 8.61 5.20
C GLU A 18 -6.99 7.72 4.23
N LYS A 19 -7.20 7.92 2.93
CA LYS A 19 -6.51 7.22 1.83
C LYS A 19 -5.01 7.50 1.85
N LEU A 20 -4.61 8.77 1.96
CA LEU A 20 -3.22 9.20 2.06
C LEU A 20 -2.54 8.58 3.30
N LEU A 21 -3.18 8.66 4.46
CA LEU A 21 -2.66 8.09 5.70
C LEU A 21 -2.51 6.57 5.60
N TYR A 22 -3.53 5.88 5.09
CA TYR A 22 -3.51 4.44 4.91
C TYR A 22 -2.38 3.99 3.98
N LEU A 23 -2.21 4.69 2.85
CA LEU A 23 -1.20 4.40 1.84
C LEU A 23 0.22 4.72 2.33
N ALA A 24 0.41 5.85 3.02
CA ALA A 24 1.72 6.27 3.53
C ALA A 24 2.35 5.19 4.42
N ASP A 25 1.57 4.59 5.31
CA ASP A 25 1.99 3.46 6.18
C ASP A 25 2.47 2.22 5.40
N LYS A 26 2.08 2.10 4.12
CA LYS A 26 2.49 1.00 3.22
C LYS A 26 3.71 1.35 2.37
N MET A 27 3.95 2.63 2.11
CA MET A 27 5.01 3.04 1.17
C MET A 27 6.33 3.39 1.84
N VAL A 28 6.37 3.52 3.17
CA VAL A 28 7.54 4.04 3.89
C VAL A 28 8.15 3.04 4.87
N LYS A 29 9.48 2.98 4.85
CA LYS A 29 10.34 2.44 5.92
C LYS A 29 11.42 3.48 6.24
N TYR A 30 12.70 3.11 6.23
CA TYR A 30 13.82 4.06 6.22
C TYR A 30 13.97 4.78 4.86
N GLU A 31 13.30 4.26 3.83
CA GLU A 31 13.20 4.80 2.46
C GLU A 31 11.78 4.61 1.91
N VAL A 32 11.50 5.20 0.75
CA VAL A 32 10.27 4.98 -0.02
C VAL A 32 10.42 3.70 -0.85
N ILE A 33 9.55 2.72 -0.64
CA ILE A 33 9.59 1.41 -1.31
C ILE A 33 8.38 1.13 -2.22
N GLY A 34 7.30 1.90 -2.06
CA GLY A 34 6.03 1.68 -2.77
C GLY A 34 5.27 0.44 -2.28
N VAL A 35 4.04 0.26 -2.77
CA VAL A 35 3.18 -0.87 -2.40
C VAL A 35 3.79 -2.21 -2.79
N ASP A 36 4.35 -2.33 -4.00
CA ASP A 36 4.95 -3.60 -4.45
C ASP A 36 6.15 -4.02 -3.60
N GLY A 37 7.00 -3.06 -3.24
CA GLY A 37 8.13 -3.30 -2.35
C GLY A 37 7.66 -3.77 -0.97
N ARG A 38 6.64 -3.12 -0.41
CA ARG A 38 6.10 -3.48 0.91
C ARG A 38 5.47 -4.87 0.94
N PHE A 39 4.66 -5.19 -0.06
CA PHE A 39 3.99 -6.50 -0.14
C PHE A 39 4.98 -7.63 -0.38
N ARG A 40 6.05 -7.40 -1.13
CA ARG A 40 7.15 -8.36 -1.25
C ARG A 40 7.78 -8.66 0.11
N LEU A 41 8.11 -7.61 0.88
CA LEU A 41 8.69 -7.80 2.22
C LEU A 41 7.76 -8.59 3.14
N TRP A 42 6.44 -8.39 3.07
CA TRP A 42 5.49 -9.16 3.86
C TRP A 42 5.35 -10.61 3.39
N ASN A 43 5.38 -10.87 2.08
CA ASN A 43 5.40 -12.23 1.55
C ASN A 43 6.66 -12.99 1.99
N ASP A 44 7.80 -12.32 2.11
CA ASP A 44 9.06 -12.92 2.57
C ASP A 44 9.04 -13.30 4.07
N GLU A 45 8.07 -12.81 4.85
CA GLU A 45 7.91 -13.13 6.29
C GLU A 45 7.34 -14.55 6.54
N HIS A 46 6.90 -15.27 5.51
CA HIS A 46 6.29 -16.62 5.61
C HIS A 46 5.15 -16.67 6.65
N LEU A 47 4.17 -15.77 6.47
CA LEU A 47 3.02 -15.62 7.35
C LEU A 47 2.15 -16.91 7.40
N PRO A 48 1.36 -17.10 8.46
CA PRO A 48 0.34 -18.16 8.47
C PRO A 48 -0.69 -17.94 7.36
N VAL A 49 -1.44 -19.00 7.03
CA VAL A 49 -2.30 -19.06 5.84
C VAL A 49 -3.38 -17.99 5.88
N GLU A 50 -4.01 -17.78 7.04
CA GLU A 50 -5.08 -16.81 7.22
C GLU A 50 -4.59 -15.37 6.97
N GLU A 51 -3.38 -15.04 7.40
CA GLU A 51 -2.75 -13.75 7.15
C GLU A 51 -2.32 -13.59 5.69
N GLN A 52 -1.87 -14.68 5.05
CA GLN A 52 -1.55 -14.68 3.63
C GLN A 52 -2.80 -14.42 2.76
N GLU A 53 -3.94 -15.01 3.11
CA GLU A 53 -5.22 -14.75 2.42
C GLU A 53 -5.63 -13.27 2.51
N ILE A 54 -5.46 -12.65 3.68
CA ILE A 54 -5.71 -11.22 3.87
C ILE A 54 -4.75 -10.38 3.03
N LEU A 55 -3.47 -10.75 3.00
CA LEU A 55 -2.44 -10.06 2.23
C LEU A 55 -2.75 -10.11 0.73
N ASP A 56 -3.06 -11.29 0.20
CA ASP A 56 -3.38 -11.52 -1.20
C ASP A 56 -4.65 -10.77 -1.62
N ALA A 57 -5.68 -10.78 -0.78
CA ALA A 57 -6.93 -10.06 -1.03
C ALA A 57 -6.74 -8.53 -0.98
N ALA A 58 -5.88 -8.03 -0.08
CA ALA A 58 -5.64 -6.60 0.08
C ALA A 58 -4.81 -6.02 -1.07
N TYR A 59 -3.81 -6.77 -1.57
CA TYR A 59 -2.86 -6.28 -2.58
C TYR A 59 -3.47 -5.52 -3.75
N PRO A 60 -4.42 -6.08 -4.54
CA PRO A 60 -4.96 -5.38 -5.69
C PRO A 60 -5.67 -4.08 -5.32
N LYS A 61 -6.35 -4.04 -4.17
CA LYS A 61 -7.06 -2.84 -3.69
C LYS A 61 -6.09 -1.77 -3.21
N VAL A 62 -5.03 -2.16 -2.50
CA VAL A 62 -3.99 -1.20 -2.07
C VAL A 62 -3.24 -0.65 -3.29
N LYS A 63 -3.00 -1.47 -4.31
CA LYS A 63 -2.34 -1.03 -5.56
C LYS A 63 -3.21 -0.09 -6.38
N GLU A 64 -4.52 -0.34 -6.44
CA GLU A 64 -5.48 0.58 -7.05
C GLU A 64 -5.51 1.92 -6.30
N LEU A 65 -5.53 1.87 -4.96
CA LEU A 65 -5.47 3.07 -4.14
C LEU A 65 -4.16 3.87 -4.35
N GLU A 66 -3.03 3.18 -4.48
CA GLU A 66 -1.74 3.83 -4.80
C GLU A 66 -1.82 4.61 -6.11
N LYS A 67 -2.37 4.00 -7.17
CA LYS A 67 -2.59 4.65 -8.46
C LYS A 67 -3.57 5.82 -8.37
N GLU A 68 -4.66 5.65 -7.62
CA GLU A 68 -5.65 6.71 -7.40
C GLU A 68 -4.99 7.94 -6.77
N VAL A 69 -4.27 7.74 -5.67
CA VAL A 69 -3.66 8.83 -4.88
C VAL A 69 -2.53 9.51 -5.64
N LEU A 70 -1.61 8.75 -6.25
CA LEU A 70 -0.49 9.33 -7.01
C LEU A 70 -0.96 9.95 -8.33
N GLY A 71 -2.02 9.43 -8.93
CA GLY A 71 -2.66 10.01 -10.10
C GLY A 71 -3.17 11.43 -9.86
N MET A 72 -3.56 11.78 -8.63
CA MET A 72 -3.98 13.15 -8.27
C MET A 72 -2.86 14.19 -8.44
N ILE A 73 -1.60 13.76 -8.37
CA ILE A 73 -0.42 14.62 -8.57
C ILE A 73 0.28 14.32 -9.91
N GLY A 74 -0.34 13.53 -10.78
CA GLY A 74 0.17 13.21 -12.12
C GLY A 74 1.41 12.33 -12.11
N MET A 75 1.60 11.47 -11.09
CA MET A 75 2.73 10.55 -11.00
C MET A 75 2.28 9.09 -11.06
N GLU A 76 3.05 8.26 -11.75
CA GLU A 76 2.92 6.80 -11.67
C GLU A 76 3.69 6.25 -10.45
N PRO A 77 3.25 5.11 -9.86
CA PRO A 77 3.91 4.51 -8.70
C PRO A 77 5.42 4.29 -8.85
N GLU A 78 5.86 3.80 -10.01
CA GLU A 78 7.27 3.52 -10.27
C GLU A 78 8.10 4.81 -10.35
N GLU A 79 7.52 5.88 -10.90
CA GLU A 79 8.15 7.19 -10.94
C GLU A 79 8.28 7.80 -9.54
N PHE A 80 7.23 7.69 -8.72
CA PHE A 80 7.24 8.17 -7.35
C PHE A 80 8.35 7.49 -6.54
N VAL A 81 8.42 6.16 -6.58
CA VAL A 81 9.48 5.40 -5.89
C VAL A 81 10.84 5.84 -6.40
N ARG A 82 11.07 5.91 -7.72
CA ARG A 82 12.37 6.33 -8.28
C ARG A 82 12.78 7.74 -7.83
N THR A 83 11.83 8.66 -7.73
CA THR A 83 12.09 10.07 -7.38
C THR A 83 12.48 10.23 -5.92
N PHE A 84 11.86 9.45 -5.02
CA PHE A 84 11.99 9.62 -3.58
C PHE A 84 12.74 8.48 -2.86
N LYS A 85 13.20 7.46 -3.60
CA LYS A 85 14.13 6.47 -3.08
C LYS A 85 15.45 7.17 -2.77
N LYS A 86 15.96 7.01 -1.54
CA LYS A 86 17.27 7.57 -1.17
C LYS A 86 18.35 6.92 -2.03
N ALA A 87 19.25 7.75 -2.56
CA ALA A 87 20.51 7.30 -3.17
C ALA A 87 21.40 6.60 -2.14
#